data_AF-A0A4R9JRI9-F1
#
_entry.id   AF-A0A4R9JRI9-F1
#
_cell.length_a   1.000
_cell.length_b   1.000
_cell.length_c   1.000
_cell.angle_alpha   90.00
_cell.angle_beta   90.00
_cell.angle_gamma   90.00
#
_symmetry.space_group_name_H-M   'P 1'
#
loop_
_entity.id
_entity.type
_entity.pdbx_description
1 polymer ?
#
loop_
_entity_poly.entity_id
_entity_poly.type
_entity_poly.pdbx_seq_one_letter_code
_entity_poly.pdbx_strand_id
1 'polypeptide(L)'
;MELRIIKDKLTNQSFLRSVSENLDDWMVGFHQNLEQKEKIQFWFDSVIHQFIHILDDVEEKEELSVLLFSKYVELKCYWKQLNTQIQYQNFNRGEAEPDLIIKASLTTYILIALEPMIHEEDLSEIQEFLTKPIRELMIEESTEETNQNQSDDTQHYLLKQQLEALYYDKEKLLLHLNCNDVSDVIEVIQNMREQVENLRLEMEDSCILDGSIHFTGKRKIRIQKI
;
A
#
# COMPACT_ATOMS: atom_id res chain seq x y z
N MET A 1 12.40 5.82 -26.12
CA MET A 1 12.58 4.51 -25.50
C MET A 1 13.13 3.52 -26.51
N GLU A 2 14.12 2.71 -26.14
CA GLU A 2 14.56 1.56 -26.95
C GLU A 2 14.27 0.28 -26.17
N LEU A 3 13.75 -0.76 -26.84
CA LEU A 3 13.44 -2.07 -26.25
C LEU A 3 14.60 -2.64 -25.42
N ARG A 4 15.84 -2.47 -25.91
CA ARG A 4 17.06 -2.92 -25.24
C ARG A 4 17.23 -2.30 -23.85
N ILE A 5 16.87 -1.02 -23.69
CA ILE A 5 16.99 -0.32 -22.42
C ILE A 5 16.02 -0.90 -21.39
N ILE A 6 14.79 -1.25 -21.80
CA ILE A 6 13.79 -1.84 -20.90
C ILE A 6 14.25 -3.21 -20.43
N LYS A 7 14.71 -4.05 -21.38
CA LYS A 7 15.25 -5.38 -21.05
C LYS A 7 16.44 -5.27 -20.12
N ASP A 8 17.44 -4.45 -20.46
CA ASP A 8 18.63 -4.27 -19.64
C ASP A 8 18.28 -3.81 -18.21
N LYS A 9 17.27 -2.95 -18.03
CA LYS A 9 16.83 -2.52 -16.70
C LYS A 9 16.20 -3.65 -15.88
N LEU A 10 15.39 -4.50 -16.51
CA LEU A 10 14.67 -5.59 -15.84
C LEU A 10 15.49 -6.88 -15.71
N THR A 11 16.58 -7.02 -16.45
CA THR A 11 17.42 -8.23 -16.44
C THR A 11 18.87 -7.97 -16.07
N ASN A 12 19.26 -6.75 -15.69
CA ASN A 12 20.63 -6.51 -15.24
C ASN A 12 20.93 -7.24 -13.93
N GLN A 13 22.21 -7.57 -13.77
CA GLN A 13 22.70 -8.30 -12.61
C GLN A 13 22.48 -7.54 -11.30
N SER A 14 22.50 -6.20 -11.31
CA SER A 14 22.23 -5.42 -10.08
C SER A 14 20.78 -5.56 -9.62
N PHE A 15 19.82 -5.51 -10.54
CA PHE A 15 18.40 -5.64 -10.26
C PHE A 15 18.08 -7.05 -9.75
N LEU A 16 18.55 -8.07 -10.48
CA LEU A 16 18.36 -9.47 -10.09
C LEU A 16 18.97 -9.77 -8.72
N ARG A 17 20.15 -9.19 -8.44
CA ARG A 17 20.79 -9.30 -7.14
C ARG A 17 19.96 -8.65 -6.04
N SER A 18 19.49 -7.41 -6.22
CA SER A 18 18.66 -6.75 -5.22
C SER A 18 17.34 -7.47 -4.96
N VAL A 19 16.74 -8.05 -6.00
CA VAL A 19 15.54 -8.90 -5.88
C VAL A 19 15.83 -10.16 -5.09
N SER A 20 16.92 -10.86 -5.41
CA SER A 20 17.32 -12.08 -4.69
C SER A 20 17.64 -11.79 -3.23
N GLU A 21 18.41 -10.73 -2.94
CA GLU A 21 18.75 -10.31 -1.58
C GLU A 21 17.47 -9.97 -0.80
N ASN A 22 16.54 -9.21 -1.39
CA ASN A 22 15.27 -8.89 -0.74
C ASN A 22 14.42 -10.14 -0.46
N LEU A 23 14.36 -11.06 -1.42
CA LEU A 23 13.64 -12.32 -1.23
C LEU A 23 14.28 -13.12 -0.09
N ASP A 24 15.60 -13.27 -0.08
CA ASP A 24 16.33 -13.98 0.97
C ASP A 24 16.11 -13.37 2.36
N ASP A 25 16.16 -12.04 2.49
CA ASP A 25 15.90 -11.33 3.74
C ASP A 25 14.48 -11.60 4.26
N TRP A 26 13.47 -11.55 3.38
CA TRP A 26 12.09 -11.84 3.76
C TRP A 26 11.85 -13.31 4.08
N MET A 27 12.51 -14.23 3.36
CA MET A 27 12.45 -15.66 3.64
C MET A 27 12.93 -15.98 5.06
N VAL A 28 14.02 -15.34 5.49
CA VAL A 28 14.54 -15.43 6.85
C VAL A 28 13.57 -14.75 7.84
N GLY A 29 13.12 -13.54 7.55
CA GLY A 29 12.24 -12.78 8.45
C GLY A 29 10.90 -13.46 8.74
N PHE A 30 10.32 -14.11 7.74
CA PHE A 30 9.02 -14.80 7.86
C PHE A 30 9.13 -16.32 8.03
N HIS A 31 10.33 -16.86 8.23
CA HIS A 31 10.59 -18.29 8.42
C HIS A 31 9.94 -19.18 7.33
N GLN A 32 9.95 -18.70 6.08
CA GLN A 32 9.33 -19.38 4.95
C GLN A 32 10.23 -20.53 4.45
N ASN A 33 9.64 -21.52 3.77
CA ASN A 33 10.37 -22.70 3.29
C ASN A 33 10.90 -22.53 1.84
N LEU A 34 11.82 -23.42 1.43
CA LEU A 34 12.44 -23.32 0.09
C LEU A 34 11.40 -23.40 -1.05
N GLU A 35 10.34 -24.18 -0.87
CA GLU A 35 9.26 -24.31 -1.85
C GLU A 35 8.51 -22.99 -2.07
N GLN A 36 8.25 -22.23 -1.00
CA GLN A 36 7.63 -20.91 -1.08
C GLN A 36 8.55 -19.91 -1.79
N LYS A 37 9.87 -19.96 -1.52
CA LYS A 37 10.85 -19.15 -2.23
C LYS A 37 10.77 -19.40 -3.73
N GLU A 38 10.83 -20.68 -4.14
CA GLU A 38 10.77 -21.07 -5.56
C GLU A 38 9.46 -20.61 -6.21
N LYS A 39 8.33 -20.75 -5.51
CA LYS A 39 7.02 -20.30 -5.99
C LYS A 39 6.97 -18.78 -6.20
N ILE A 40 7.49 -18.00 -5.26
CA ILE A 40 7.52 -16.54 -5.35
C ILE A 40 8.50 -16.08 -6.44
N GLN A 41 9.68 -16.70 -6.50
CA GLN A 41 10.67 -16.46 -7.55
C GLN A 41 10.07 -16.73 -8.94
N PHE A 42 9.42 -17.89 -9.11
CA PHE A 42 8.77 -18.26 -10.36
C PHE A 42 7.67 -17.28 -10.75
N TRP A 43 6.85 -16.84 -9.78
CA TRP A 43 5.85 -15.79 -10.03
C TRP A 43 6.50 -14.50 -10.51
N PHE A 44 7.55 -14.02 -9.83
CA PHE A 44 8.26 -12.79 -10.19
C PHE A 44 8.87 -12.89 -11.59
N ASP A 45 9.58 -13.98 -11.86
CA ASP A 45 10.19 -14.25 -13.16
C ASP A 45 9.12 -14.30 -14.25
N SER A 46 7.96 -14.92 -13.98
CA SER A 46 6.85 -14.98 -14.93
C SER A 46 6.32 -13.58 -15.28
N VAL A 47 6.21 -12.66 -14.30
CA VAL A 47 5.76 -11.28 -14.56
C VAL A 47 6.74 -10.56 -15.49
N ILE A 48 8.04 -10.68 -15.24
CA ILE A 48 9.08 -10.05 -16.06
C ILE A 48 9.14 -10.66 -17.46
N HIS A 49 9.16 -12.00 -17.56
CA HIS A 49 9.26 -12.68 -18.85
C HIS A 49 8.04 -12.42 -19.74
N GLN A 50 6.82 -12.43 -19.17
CA GLN A 50 5.61 -12.09 -19.92
C GLN A 50 5.67 -10.67 -20.45
N PHE A 51 6.13 -9.71 -19.65
CA PHE A 51 6.25 -8.34 -20.10
C PHE A 51 7.30 -8.18 -21.21
N ILE A 52 8.47 -8.79 -21.05
CA ILE A 52 9.52 -8.78 -22.07
C ILE A 52 9.04 -9.42 -23.38
N HIS A 53 8.29 -10.52 -23.30
CA HIS A 53 7.72 -11.18 -24.48
C HIS A 53 6.74 -10.26 -25.22
N ILE A 54 5.84 -9.56 -24.50
CA ILE A 54 4.90 -8.61 -25.12
C ILE A 54 5.67 -7.48 -25.83
N LEU A 55 6.75 -7.00 -25.23
CA LEU A 55 7.57 -5.95 -25.83
C LEU A 55 8.39 -6.44 -27.05
N ASP A 56 8.73 -7.73 -27.10
CA ASP A 56 9.45 -8.32 -28.24
C ASP A 56 8.61 -8.38 -29.52
N ASP A 57 7.30 -8.44 -29.38
CA ASP A 57 6.36 -8.50 -30.50
C ASP A 57 6.09 -7.11 -31.13
N VAL A 58 6.67 -6.03 -30.60
CA VAL A 58 6.42 -4.64 -31.02
C VAL A 58 7.67 -3.94 -31.52
N GLU A 59 7.67 -3.58 -32.80
CA GLU A 59 8.78 -2.88 -33.46
C GLU A 59 8.69 -1.34 -33.37
N GLU A 60 7.48 -0.82 -33.17
CA GLU A 60 7.21 0.62 -33.16
C GLU A 60 7.48 1.25 -31.79
N LYS A 61 8.26 2.34 -31.80
CA LYS A 61 8.72 3.01 -30.57
C LYS A 61 7.59 3.68 -29.78
N GLU A 62 6.59 4.22 -30.45
CA GLU A 62 5.44 4.86 -29.79
C GLU A 62 4.59 3.81 -29.08
N GLU A 63 4.30 2.70 -29.75
CA GLU A 63 3.60 1.55 -29.18
C GLU A 63 4.35 0.93 -27.99
N LEU A 64 5.69 0.86 -28.04
CA LEU A 64 6.49 0.42 -26.89
C LEU A 64 6.31 1.32 -25.66
N SER A 65 6.19 2.64 -25.86
CA SER A 65 5.92 3.57 -24.76
C SER A 65 4.52 3.34 -24.18
N VAL A 66 3.53 3.11 -25.02
CA VAL A 66 2.14 2.81 -24.60
C VAL A 66 2.09 1.49 -23.81
N LEU A 67 2.79 0.45 -24.27
CA LEU A 67 2.87 -0.83 -23.57
C LEU A 67 3.59 -0.70 -22.22
N LEU A 68 4.66 0.07 -22.15
CA LEU A 68 5.33 0.34 -20.89
C LEU A 68 4.38 1.06 -19.92
N PHE A 69 3.70 2.10 -20.39
CA PHE A 69 2.74 2.86 -19.62
C PHE A 69 1.63 1.95 -19.09
N SER A 70 1.02 1.15 -19.97
CA SER A 70 -0.03 0.19 -19.62
C SER A 70 0.44 -0.80 -18.55
N LYS A 71 1.66 -1.36 -18.71
CA LYS A 71 2.22 -2.29 -17.73
C LYS A 71 2.49 -1.64 -16.39
N TYR A 72 2.98 -0.40 -16.38
CA TYR A 72 3.20 0.34 -15.14
C TYR A 72 1.88 0.57 -14.39
N VAL A 73 0.83 0.99 -15.10
CA VAL A 73 -0.51 1.16 -14.51
C VAL A 73 -1.02 -0.17 -13.93
N GLU A 74 -0.91 -1.27 -14.68
CA GLU A 74 -1.29 -2.61 -14.20
C GLU A 74 -0.56 -2.97 -12.90
N LEU A 75 0.77 -2.81 -12.87
CA LEU A 75 1.59 -3.13 -11.71
C LEU A 75 1.28 -2.21 -10.51
N LYS A 76 1.00 -0.93 -10.76
CA LYS A 76 0.66 0.03 -9.70
C LYS A 76 -0.70 -0.29 -9.08
N CYS A 77 -1.69 -0.64 -9.91
CA CYS A 77 -2.98 -1.13 -9.46
C CYS A 77 -2.83 -2.40 -8.62
N TYR A 78 -2.07 -3.37 -9.12
CA TYR A 78 -1.81 -4.62 -8.40
C TYR A 78 -1.09 -4.38 -7.07
N TRP A 79 -0.09 -3.49 -7.04
CA TRP A 79 0.59 -3.08 -5.81
C TRP A 79 -0.38 -2.43 -4.80
N LYS A 80 -1.29 -1.56 -5.26
CA LYS A 80 -2.30 -0.93 -4.41
C LYS A 80 -3.27 -1.97 -3.84
N GLN A 81 -3.67 -2.95 -4.65
CA GLN A 81 -4.48 -4.08 -4.20
C GLN A 81 -3.77 -4.88 -3.10
N LEU A 82 -2.50 -5.25 -3.30
CA LEU A 82 -1.72 -5.99 -2.30
C LEU A 82 -1.64 -5.23 -0.98
N ASN A 83 -1.31 -3.93 -1.01
CA ASN A 83 -1.24 -3.11 0.20
C ASN A 83 -2.59 -3.00 0.92
N THR A 84 -3.68 -2.92 0.16
CA THR A 84 -5.03 -2.89 0.73
C THR A 84 -5.36 -4.20 1.44
N GLN A 85 -5.00 -5.34 0.84
CA GLN A 85 -5.16 -6.66 1.46
C GLN A 85 -4.30 -6.81 2.71
N ILE A 86 -3.03 -6.40 2.67
CA ILE A 86 -2.12 -6.42 3.82
C ILE A 86 -2.68 -5.57 4.96
N GLN A 87 -3.12 -4.35 4.69
CA GLN A 87 -3.71 -3.46 5.70
C GLN A 87 -4.99 -4.05 6.29
N TYR A 88 -5.87 -4.62 5.46
CA TYR A 88 -7.10 -5.26 5.92
C TYR A 88 -6.83 -6.50 6.76
N GLN A 89 -5.86 -7.33 6.38
CA GLN A 89 -5.46 -8.51 7.16
C GLN A 89 -4.83 -8.11 8.50
N ASN A 90 -3.91 -7.14 8.51
CA ASN A 90 -3.34 -6.59 9.73
C ASN A 90 -4.43 -6.03 10.67
N PHE A 91 -5.41 -5.31 10.12
CA PHE A 91 -6.50 -4.75 10.92
C PHE A 91 -7.40 -5.84 11.55
N ASN A 92 -7.81 -6.85 10.78
CA ASN A 92 -8.80 -7.83 11.24
C ASN A 92 -8.19 -9.04 11.97
N ARG A 93 -6.97 -9.43 11.61
CA ARG A 93 -6.32 -10.66 12.09
C ARG A 93 -5.08 -10.37 12.95
N GLY A 94 -4.59 -9.13 12.96
CA GLY A 94 -3.35 -8.73 13.65
C GLY A 94 -2.07 -9.08 12.89
N GLU A 95 -2.17 -9.89 11.83
CA GLU A 95 -1.04 -10.28 10.98
C GLU A 95 -1.49 -10.42 9.52
N ALA A 96 -0.59 -10.10 8.60
CA ALA A 96 -0.78 -10.26 7.17
C ALA A 96 0.02 -11.46 6.64
N GLU A 97 -0.52 -12.11 5.62
CA GLU A 97 0.12 -13.24 4.97
C GLU A 97 1.48 -12.84 4.37
N PRO A 98 2.58 -13.54 4.72
CA PRO A 98 3.92 -13.24 4.22
C PRO A 98 4.01 -13.17 2.69
N ASP A 99 3.32 -14.07 1.99
CA ASP A 99 3.25 -14.10 0.52
C ASP A 99 2.83 -12.74 -0.08
N LEU A 100 1.86 -12.05 0.54
CA LEU A 100 1.38 -10.76 0.04
C LEU A 100 2.42 -9.67 0.25
N ILE A 101 3.08 -9.66 1.40
CA ILE A 101 4.11 -8.69 1.77
C ILE A 101 5.31 -8.82 0.82
N ILE A 102 5.77 -10.05 0.61
CA ILE A 102 6.90 -10.33 -0.29
C ILE A 102 6.54 -9.91 -1.73
N LYS A 103 5.35 -10.28 -2.22
CA LYS A 103 4.90 -9.86 -3.56
C LYS A 103 4.80 -8.34 -3.69
N ALA A 104 4.33 -7.63 -2.67
CA ALA A 104 4.26 -6.16 -2.69
C ALA A 104 5.66 -5.53 -2.74
N SER A 105 6.59 -6.08 -1.95
CA SER A 105 8.01 -5.70 -1.96
C SER A 105 8.62 -5.90 -3.35
N LEU A 106 8.48 -7.09 -3.94
CA LEU A 106 9.04 -7.41 -5.26
C LEU A 106 8.40 -6.57 -6.39
N THR A 107 7.09 -6.33 -6.31
CA THR A 107 6.41 -5.44 -7.27
C THR A 107 6.98 -4.01 -7.21
N THR A 108 7.39 -3.56 -6.02
CA THR A 108 8.01 -2.24 -5.83
C THR A 108 9.34 -2.13 -6.59
N TYR A 109 10.15 -3.19 -6.62
CA TYR A 109 11.38 -3.21 -7.43
C TYR A 109 11.08 -3.03 -8.92
N ILE A 110 10.06 -3.71 -9.45
CA ILE A 110 9.66 -3.55 -10.86
C ILE A 110 9.23 -2.11 -11.12
N LEU A 111 8.38 -1.54 -10.26
CA LEU A 111 7.93 -0.15 -10.39
C LEU A 111 9.12 0.84 -10.40
N ILE A 112 10.08 0.70 -9.47
CA ILE A 112 11.28 1.54 -9.42
C ILE A 112 12.12 1.42 -10.70
N ALA A 113 12.17 0.23 -11.31
CA ALA A 113 12.91 0.02 -12.54
C ALA A 113 12.23 0.68 -13.76
N LEU A 114 10.89 0.67 -13.80
CA LEU A 114 10.09 1.18 -14.92
C LEU A 114 9.80 2.67 -14.83
N GLU A 115 9.61 3.22 -13.62
CA GLU A 115 9.21 4.62 -13.41
C GLU A 115 10.12 5.64 -14.11
N PRO A 116 11.47 5.55 -14.06
CA PRO A 116 12.35 6.51 -14.76
C PRO A 116 12.25 6.44 -16.29
N MET A 117 11.56 5.44 -16.83
CA MET A 117 11.40 5.25 -18.27
C MET A 117 10.14 5.95 -18.78
N ILE A 118 9.18 6.27 -17.91
CA ILE A 118 7.92 6.93 -18.26
C ILE A 118 8.12 8.45 -18.17
N HIS A 119 7.45 9.21 -19.03
CA HIS A 119 7.48 10.67 -18.95
C HIS A 119 6.85 11.18 -17.65
N GLU A 120 7.40 12.25 -17.09
CA GLU A 120 6.96 12.79 -15.78
C GLU A 120 5.52 13.31 -15.81
N GLU A 121 5.08 13.84 -16.96
CA GLU A 121 3.70 14.28 -17.21
C GLU A 121 2.73 13.08 -17.11
N ASP A 122 3.02 12.00 -17.84
CA ASP A 122 2.25 10.75 -17.82
C ASP A 122 2.20 10.12 -16.41
N LEU A 123 3.32 10.13 -15.68
CA LEU A 123 3.38 9.63 -14.30
C LEU A 123 2.48 10.43 -13.36
N SER A 124 2.45 11.75 -13.52
CA SER A 124 1.61 12.64 -12.72
C SER A 124 0.12 12.37 -12.98
N GLU A 125 -0.25 12.21 -14.25
CA GLU A 125 -1.62 11.87 -14.65
C GLU A 125 -2.06 10.50 -14.12
N ILE A 126 -1.19 9.48 -14.20
CA ILE A 126 -1.46 8.16 -13.60
C ILE A 126 -1.67 8.28 -12.09
N GLN A 127 -0.81 9.01 -11.40
CA GLN A 127 -0.90 9.15 -9.94
C GLN A 127 -2.21 9.85 -9.55
N GLU A 128 -2.60 10.89 -10.28
CA GLU A 128 -3.89 11.56 -10.09
C GLU A 128 -5.05 10.58 -10.36
N PHE A 129 -5.08 9.91 -11.51
CA PHE A 129 -6.11 8.95 -11.87
C PHE A 129 -6.26 7.83 -10.83
N LEU A 130 -5.15 7.23 -10.39
CA LEU A 130 -5.16 6.13 -9.43
C LEU A 130 -5.47 6.56 -7.99
N THR A 131 -5.42 7.86 -7.68
CA THR A 131 -5.79 8.37 -6.35
C THR A 131 -7.24 8.80 -6.27
N LYS A 132 -7.87 9.15 -7.40
CA LYS A 132 -9.30 9.42 -7.47
C LYS A 132 -10.13 8.20 -7.03
N PRO A 133 -11.08 8.35 -6.10
CA PRO A 133 -12.10 7.34 -5.83
C PRO A 133 -12.82 6.94 -7.13
N ILE A 134 -13.10 5.65 -7.32
CA ILE A 134 -13.82 5.14 -8.51
C ILE A 134 -15.15 5.89 -8.73
N ARG A 135 -15.81 6.34 -7.66
CA ARG A 135 -17.05 7.12 -7.76
C ARG A 135 -16.84 8.48 -8.43
N GLU A 136 -15.69 9.12 -8.25
CA GLU A 136 -15.36 10.39 -8.90
C GLU A 136 -15.04 10.19 -10.39
N LEU A 137 -14.36 9.10 -10.75
CA LEU A 137 -14.08 8.73 -12.15
C LEU A 137 -15.37 8.41 -12.93
N MET A 138 -16.34 7.72 -12.31
CA MET A 138 -17.65 7.46 -12.93
C MET A 138 -18.51 8.72 -13.12
N ILE A 139 -18.16 9.83 -12.45
CA ILE A 139 -18.88 11.11 -12.56
C ILE A 139 -18.32 11.95 -13.72
N GLU A 140 -17.00 11.95 -13.94
CA GLU A 140 -16.35 12.71 -15.03
C GLU A 140 -16.78 12.24 -16.44
N GLU A 141 -16.91 10.93 -16.69
CA GLU A 141 -17.38 10.42 -17.99
C GLU A 141 -18.84 10.81 -18.31
N SER A 142 -19.68 11.02 -17.29
CA SER A 142 -21.08 11.43 -17.47
C SER A 142 -21.24 12.93 -17.76
N THR A 143 -20.22 13.74 -17.47
CA THR A 143 -20.23 15.20 -17.71
C THR A 143 -19.86 15.61 -19.14
N GLU A 144 -19.13 14.78 -19.90
CA GLU A 144 -18.72 15.14 -21.26
C GLU A 144 -19.87 15.10 -22.29
N GLU A 145 -20.91 14.28 -22.07
CA GLU A 145 -22.07 14.21 -22.98
C GLU A 145 -23.15 15.28 -22.73
N THR A 146 -23.06 16.07 -21.66
CA THR A 146 -24.15 17.00 -21.24
C THR A 146 -23.71 18.45 -21.14
N ASN A 147 -22.72 18.88 -21.94
CA ASN A 147 -22.32 20.27 -21.99
C ASN A 147 -23.19 21.08 -22.96
N GLN A 148 -24.34 21.58 -22.46
CA GLN A 148 -24.79 22.90 -22.93
C GLN A 148 -25.73 23.74 -22.04
N ASN A 149 -26.23 23.34 -20.85
CA ASN A 149 -27.15 24.27 -20.11
C ASN A 149 -27.32 24.16 -18.57
N GLN A 150 -26.50 23.43 -17.80
CA GLN A 150 -26.79 23.20 -16.36
C GLN A 150 -25.58 23.38 -15.41
N SER A 151 -24.97 24.56 -15.37
CA SER A 151 -23.81 24.84 -14.49
C SER A 151 -24.13 24.73 -12.99
N ASP A 152 -25.28 25.22 -12.54
CA ASP A 152 -25.58 25.33 -11.10
C ASP A 152 -26.23 24.06 -10.51
N ASP A 153 -27.10 23.38 -11.26
CA ASP A 153 -27.72 22.11 -10.82
C ASP A 153 -26.70 20.98 -10.70
N THR A 154 -25.70 20.96 -11.59
CA THR A 154 -24.65 19.93 -11.58
C THR A 154 -23.72 20.07 -10.37
N GLN A 155 -23.35 21.29 -10.00
CA GLN A 155 -22.58 21.53 -8.77
C GLN A 155 -23.37 21.20 -7.51
N HIS A 156 -24.66 21.54 -7.47
CA HIS A 156 -25.51 21.20 -6.33
C HIS A 156 -25.76 19.70 -6.21
N TYR A 157 -25.82 18.98 -7.34
CA TYR A 157 -25.88 17.52 -7.38
C TYR A 157 -24.57 16.88 -6.91
N LEU A 158 -23.43 17.40 -7.36
CA LEU A 158 -22.09 16.94 -6.97
C LEU A 158 -21.87 17.08 -5.45
N LEU A 159 -22.22 18.24 -4.88
CA LEU A 159 -22.10 18.50 -3.46
C LEU A 159 -22.99 17.54 -2.64
N LYS A 160 -24.21 17.27 -3.13
CA LYS A 160 -25.15 16.37 -2.48
C LYS A 160 -24.63 14.93 -2.45
N GLN A 161 -24.01 14.48 -3.53
CA GLN A 161 -23.48 13.12 -3.61
C GLN A 161 -22.22 12.93 -2.75
N GLN A 162 -21.34 13.94 -2.68
CA GLN A 162 -20.22 13.95 -1.73
C GLN A 162 -20.71 13.95 -0.28
N LEU A 163 -21.77 14.70 0.01
CA LEU A 163 -22.40 14.71 1.32
C LEU A 163 -22.94 13.32 1.68
N GLU A 164 -23.65 12.66 0.77
CA GLU A 164 -24.17 11.30 0.96
C GLU A 164 -23.06 10.27 1.21
N ALA A 165 -21.92 10.39 0.51
CA ALA A 165 -20.76 9.54 0.74
C ALA A 165 -20.17 9.74 2.15
N LEU A 166 -20.00 11.00 2.58
CA LEU A 166 -19.52 11.33 3.92
C LEU A 166 -20.47 10.84 5.02
N TYR A 167 -21.78 10.95 4.80
CA TYR A 167 -22.77 10.41 5.74
C TYR A 167 -22.73 8.89 5.81
N TYR A 168 -22.57 8.20 4.67
CA TYR A 168 -22.43 6.75 4.63
C TYR A 168 -21.19 6.29 5.40
N ASP A 169 -20.05 6.94 5.18
CA ASP A 169 -18.80 6.61 5.88
C ASP A 169 -18.90 6.91 7.38
N LYS A 170 -19.52 8.03 7.77
CA LYS A 170 -19.83 8.35 9.17
C LYS A 170 -20.64 7.23 9.84
N GLU A 171 -21.73 6.80 9.21
CA GLU A 171 -22.63 5.79 9.76
C GLU A 171 -21.96 4.42 9.87
N LYS A 172 -21.16 4.06 8.86
CA LYS A 172 -20.34 2.85 8.89
C LYS A 172 -19.32 2.86 10.03
N LEU A 173 -18.64 3.99 10.26
CA LEU A 173 -17.69 4.14 11.37
C LEU A 173 -18.38 4.06 12.73
N LEU A 174 -19.55 4.68 12.88
CA LEU A 174 -20.37 4.60 14.09
C LEU A 174 -20.78 3.16 14.39
N LEU A 175 -21.28 2.43 13.39
CA LEU A 175 -21.61 1.00 13.51
C LEU A 175 -20.39 0.16 13.91
N HIS A 176 -19.22 0.43 13.31
CA HIS A 176 -18.00 -0.34 13.59
C HIS A 176 -17.48 -0.12 15.01
N LEU A 177 -17.63 1.11 15.53
CA LEU A 177 -17.26 1.48 16.89
C LEU A 177 -18.38 1.21 17.90
N ASN A 178 -19.50 0.63 17.46
CA ASN A 178 -20.71 0.39 18.25
C ASN A 178 -21.21 1.65 18.98
N CYS A 179 -21.01 2.80 18.35
CA CYS A 179 -21.36 4.12 18.83
C CYS A 179 -22.64 4.58 18.12
N ASN A 180 -23.57 5.19 18.85
CA ASN A 180 -24.81 5.70 18.24
C ASN A 180 -24.65 7.15 17.77
N ASP A 181 -23.73 7.89 18.38
CA ASP A 181 -23.42 9.26 17.99
C ASP A 181 -21.91 9.57 18.10
N VAL A 182 -21.50 10.68 17.48
CA VAL A 182 -20.14 11.20 17.49
C VAL A 182 -19.66 11.52 18.91
N SER A 183 -20.57 11.91 19.81
CA SER A 183 -20.27 12.11 21.22
C SER A 183 -19.78 10.83 21.90
N ASP A 184 -20.36 9.67 21.57
CA ASP A 184 -19.93 8.37 22.09
C ASP A 184 -18.50 8.04 21.61
N VAL A 185 -18.17 8.39 20.36
CA VAL A 185 -16.82 8.21 19.83
C VAL A 185 -15.79 9.06 20.58
N ILE A 186 -16.14 10.30 20.93
CA ILE A 186 -15.27 11.18 21.72
C ILE A 186 -15.06 10.58 23.13
N GLU A 187 -16.12 10.05 23.74
CA GLU A 187 -16.04 9.40 25.05
C GLU A 187 -15.16 8.14 25.00
N VAL A 188 -15.33 7.29 23.97
CA VAL A 188 -14.47 6.11 23.75
C VAL A 188 -13.01 6.53 23.59
N ILE A 189 -12.71 7.55 22.80
CA ILE A 189 -11.34 8.05 22.61
C ILE A 189 -10.77 8.61 23.92
N GLN A 190 -11.56 9.34 24.70
CA GLN A 190 -11.14 9.87 26.00
C GLN A 190 -10.84 8.74 26.99
N ASN A 191 -11.71 7.74 27.06
CA ASN A 191 -11.55 6.57 27.90
C ASN A 191 -10.31 5.75 27.49
N MET A 192 -10.10 5.53 26.19
CA MET A 192 -8.88 4.89 25.69
C MET A 192 -7.61 5.68 26.05
N ARG A 193 -7.64 7.02 25.95
CA ARG A 193 -6.50 7.86 26.36
C ARG A 193 -6.22 7.76 27.86
N GLU A 194 -7.27 7.74 28.67
CA GLU A 194 -7.15 7.58 30.11
C GLU A 194 -6.62 6.19 30.49
N GLN A 195 -7.10 5.14 29.82
CA GLN A 195 -6.60 3.77 30.00
C GLN A 195 -5.11 3.66 29.62
N VAL A 196 -4.70 4.26 28.50
CA VAL A 196 -3.29 4.29 28.08
C VAL A 196 -2.43 5.05 29.09
N GLU A 197 -2.91 6.18 29.61
CA GLU A 197 -2.16 6.95 30.60
C GLU A 197 -2.07 6.21 31.95
N ASN A 198 -3.14 5.54 32.37
CA ASN A 198 -3.15 4.71 33.57
C ASN A 198 -2.20 3.51 33.43
N LEU A 199 -2.23 2.80 32.29
CA LEU A 199 -1.29 1.72 31.99
C LEU A 199 0.15 2.23 31.96
N ARG A 200 0.39 3.42 31.41
CA ARG A 200 1.71 4.04 31.39
C ARG A 200 2.21 4.34 32.80
N LEU A 201 1.36 4.85 33.68
CA LEU A 201 1.69 5.12 35.08
C LEU A 201 1.95 3.81 35.85
N GLU A 202 1.15 2.77 35.61
CA GLU A 202 1.36 1.44 36.21
C GLU A 202 2.68 0.80 35.72
N MET A 203 3.00 0.98 34.45
CA MET A 203 4.25 0.51 33.83
C MET A 203 5.48 1.34 34.20
N GLU A 204 5.32 2.53 34.80
CA GLU A 204 6.43 3.40 35.20
C GLU A 204 7.30 2.77 36.30
N ASP A 205 6.68 1.98 37.19
CA ASP A 205 7.35 1.25 38.28
C ASP A 205 7.59 -0.24 37.96
N SER A 206 7.37 -0.65 36.71
CA SER A 206 7.48 -2.05 36.28
C SER A 206 8.92 -2.45 35.90
N CYS A 207 9.20 -3.75 36.00
CA CYS A 207 10.46 -4.38 35.63
C CYS A 207 10.20 -5.46 34.58
N ILE A 208 10.91 -5.42 33.46
CA ILE A 208 10.85 -6.48 32.45
C ILE A 208 11.92 -7.51 32.79
N LEU A 209 11.50 -8.76 33.01
CA LEU A 209 12.36 -9.91 33.29
C LEU A 209 12.47 -10.78 32.04
N ASP A 210 13.49 -10.53 31.22
CA ASP A 210 13.82 -11.36 30.06
C ASP A 210 15.33 -11.69 30.05
N GLY A 211 15.74 -12.53 31.01
CA GLY A 211 17.15 -12.89 31.26
C GLY A 211 18.06 -11.77 31.78
N SER A 212 17.60 -10.52 31.73
CA SER A 212 18.26 -9.31 32.24
C SER A 212 17.22 -8.32 32.74
N ILE A 213 17.46 -7.73 33.92
CA ILE A 213 16.53 -6.81 34.59
C ILE A 213 16.64 -5.43 33.96
N HIS A 214 15.61 -5.02 33.21
CA HIS A 214 15.49 -3.68 32.65
C HIS A 214 14.44 -2.87 33.41
N PHE A 215 14.87 -1.72 33.94
CA PHE A 215 13.98 -0.77 34.61
C PHE A 215 13.54 0.29 33.61
N THR A 216 12.23 0.48 33.47
CA THR A 216 11.62 1.40 32.51
C THR A 216 11.40 2.81 33.09
N GLY A 217 11.58 3.00 34.40
CA GLY A 217 11.35 4.26 35.12
C GLY A 217 12.59 5.10 35.47
N LYS A 218 12.39 6.33 35.94
CA LYS A 218 13.46 7.31 36.28
C LYS A 218 14.15 7.11 37.64
N ARG A 219 13.82 6.06 38.41
CA ARG A 219 14.37 5.88 39.77
C ARG A 219 15.83 5.41 39.72
N LYS A 220 16.70 6.09 40.49
CA LYS A 220 18.07 5.63 40.76
C LYS A 220 18.03 4.51 41.81
N ILE A 221 18.23 3.26 41.39
CA ILE A 221 18.34 2.12 42.30
C ILE A 221 19.80 2.00 42.79
N ARG A 222 20.01 2.00 44.10
CA ARG A 222 21.30 1.65 44.72
C ARG A 222 21.28 0.18 45.11
N ILE A 223 22.13 -0.63 44.48
CA ILE A 223 22.36 -2.01 44.89
C ILE A 223 23.28 -1.99 46.13
N GLN A 224 22.75 -2.39 47.29
CA GLN A 224 23.58 -2.69 48.46
C GLN A 224 24.05 -4.14 48.37
N LYS A 225 25.37 -4.33 48.27
CA LYS A 225 26.01 -5.63 48.48
C LYS A 225 25.99 -5.94 49.98
N ILE A 226 25.37 -7.06 50.36
CA ILE A 226 25.54 -7.70 51.66
C ILE A 226 26.89 -8.42 51.66
#